data_AF-A0A9D5ADF4-F1
#
_entry.id   AF-A0A9D5ADF4-F1
#
_cell.length_a   1.000
_cell.length_b   1.000
_cell.length_c   1.000
_cell.angle_alpha   90.00
_cell.angle_beta   90.00
_cell.angle_gamma   90.00
#
_symmetry.space_group_name_H-M   'P 1'
#
loop_
_entity.id
_entity.type
_entity.pdbx_description
1 polymer ?
#
loop_
_entity_poly.entity_id
_entity_poly.type
_entity_poly.pdbx_seq_one_letter_code
_entity_poly.pdbx_strand_id
1 'polypeptide(L)'
;MVTVAYNNKVQELESQDLEKDILNKKLELLRESYTIMSSPDERRMYDWSLAREGNAEKFIWPYEVDVSELQKGDPPPQEPEDVGPTRLIGYFLVGWIVLSVVLSIGLNL
;
A
#
# COMPACT_ATOMS: atom_id res chain seq x y z
N MET A 1 1.91 -23.24 -5.39
CA MET A 1 2.76 -23.40 -4.17
C MET A 1 1.91 -23.49 -2.89
N VAL A 2 0.89 -22.64 -2.69
CA VAL A 2 0.02 -22.68 -1.49
C VAL A 2 -0.89 -23.92 -1.44
N THR A 3 -1.45 -24.34 -2.57
CA THR A 3 -2.28 -25.56 -2.71
C THR A 3 -1.56 -26.84 -2.29
N VAL A 4 -0.29 -26.97 -2.65
CA VAL A 4 0.55 -28.14 -2.30
C VAL A 4 0.81 -28.17 -0.79
N ALA A 5 1.15 -27.02 -0.20
CA ALA A 5 1.38 -26.91 1.24
C ALA A 5 0.11 -27.24 2.04
N TYR A 6 -1.06 -26.77 1.59
CA TYR A 6 -2.35 -27.11 2.18
C TYR A 6 -2.59 -28.62 2.19
N ASN A 7 -2.47 -29.28 1.04
CA ASN A 7 -2.71 -30.73 0.93
C ASN A 7 -1.74 -31.53 1.82
N ASN A 8 -0.47 -31.15 1.86
CA ASN A 8 0.51 -31.80 2.74
C ASN A 8 0.13 -31.65 4.22
N LYS A 9 -0.37 -30.48 4.64
CA LYS A 9 -0.81 -30.23 6.02
C LYS A 9 -2.10 -30.95 6.39
N VAL A 10 -3.04 -31.11 5.45
CA VAL A 10 -4.23 -31.96 5.65
C VAL A 10 -3.81 -33.40 5.93
N GLN A 11 -2.94 -33.96 5.09
CA GLN A 11 -2.44 -35.33 5.26
C GLN A 11 -1.69 -35.52 6.59
N GLU A 12 -0.90 -34.52 7.01
CA GLU A 12 -0.21 -34.53 8.30
C GLU A 12 -1.20 -34.55 9.47
N LEU A 13 -2.25 -33.72 9.44
CA LEU A 13 -3.26 -33.67 10.50
C LEU A 13 -4.09 -34.95 10.58
N GLU A 14 -4.43 -35.55 9.45
CA GLU A 14 -5.12 -36.84 9.39
C GLU A 14 -4.25 -37.98 9.95
N SER A 15 -2.92 -37.90 9.80
CA SER A 15 -1.99 -38.91 10.31
C SER A 15 -1.75 -38.86 11.81
N GLN A 16 -2.12 -37.76 12.48
CA GLN A 16 -1.83 -37.53 13.90
C GLN A 16 -2.86 -38.16 14.87
N ASP A 17 -3.81 -38.96 14.38
CA ASP A 17 -4.87 -39.66 15.14
C ASP A 17 -5.45 -38.83 16.29
N LEU A 18 -5.79 -37.57 16.00
CA LEU A 18 -6.39 -36.66 16.97
C LEU A 18 -7.86 -37.00 17.20
N GLU A 19 -8.35 -36.62 18.38
CA GLU A 19 -9.78 -36.60 18.67
C GLU A 19 -10.55 -35.79 17.60
N LYS A 20 -11.69 -36.34 17.15
CA LYS A 20 -12.45 -35.84 15.98
C LYS A 20 -12.79 -34.35 16.07
N ASP A 21 -13.14 -33.88 17.26
CA ASP A 21 -13.53 -32.48 17.47
C ASP A 21 -12.33 -31.53 17.33
N ILE A 22 -11.17 -31.93 17.86
CA ILE A 22 -9.91 -31.18 17.75
C ILE A 22 -9.42 -31.20 16.30
N LEU A 23 -9.52 -32.35 15.63
CA LEU A 23 -9.15 -32.51 14.23
C LEU A 23 -9.98 -31.59 13.32
N ASN A 24 -11.31 -31.60 13.48
CA ASN A 24 -12.22 -30.75 12.71
C ASN A 24 -11.89 -29.26 12.88
N LYS A 25 -11.65 -28.81 14.12
CA LYS A 25 -11.29 -27.42 14.39
C LYS A 25 -9.96 -27.02 13.71
N LYS A 26 -8.95 -27.90 13.74
CA LYS A 26 -7.67 -27.65 13.06
C LYS A 26 -7.82 -27.62 11.54
N LEU A 27 -8.63 -28.51 10.97
CA LEU A 27 -8.92 -28.53 9.53
C LEU A 27 -9.67 -27.28 9.07
N GLU A 28 -10.60 -26.77 9.90
CA GLU A 28 -11.31 -25.52 9.65
C GLU A 28 -10.35 -24.33 9.62
N LEU A 29 -9.48 -24.17 10.63
CA LEU A 29 -8.45 -23.13 10.65
C LEU A 29 -7.48 -23.24 9.46
N LEU A 30 -7.12 -24.46 9.06
CA LEU A 30 -6.27 -24.69 7.89
C LEU A 30 -6.97 -24.22 6.61
N ARG A 31 -8.28 -24.45 6.50
CA ARG A 31 -9.09 -24.01 5.35
C ARG A 31 -9.22 -22.49 5.30
N GLU A 32 -9.44 -21.85 6.45
CA GLU A 32 -9.49 -20.38 6.55
C GLU A 32 -8.16 -19.76 6.14
N SER A 33 -7.05 -20.24 6.70
CA SER A 33 -5.71 -19.75 6.36
C SER A 33 -5.37 -19.98 4.87
N TYR A 34 -5.78 -21.12 4.31
CA TYR A 34 -5.65 -21.37 2.87
C TYR A 34 -6.44 -20.36 2.04
N THR A 35 -7.66 -20.02 2.45
CA THR A 35 -8.52 -19.06 1.74
C THR A 35 -7.82 -17.70 1.67
N ILE A 36 -7.35 -17.20 2.81
CA ILE A 36 -6.61 -15.93 2.93
C ILE A 36 -5.34 -15.94 2.08
N MET A 37 -4.54 -17.01 2.12
CA MET A 37 -3.30 -17.10 1.35
C MET A 37 -3.50 -17.40 -0.14
N SER A 38 -4.70 -17.83 -0.56
CA SER A 38 -4.99 -18.18 -1.95
C SER A 38 -5.33 -16.96 -2.82
N SER A 39 -5.96 -15.95 -2.23
CA SER A 39 -6.32 -14.71 -2.90
C SER A 39 -5.22 -13.65 -2.71
N PRO A 40 -4.74 -12.98 -3.78
CA PRO A 40 -3.73 -11.93 -3.65
C PRO A 40 -4.22 -10.76 -2.79
N ASP A 41 -5.50 -10.37 -2.93
CA ASP A 41 -6.06 -9.26 -2.16
C ASP A 41 -6.14 -9.57 -0.66
N GLU A 42 -6.59 -10.78 -0.30
CA GLU A 42 -6.68 -11.19 1.11
C GLU A 42 -5.30 -11.36 1.73
N ARG A 43 -4.36 -11.94 0.97
CA ARG A 43 -2.98 -12.05 1.39
C ARG A 43 -2.35 -10.69 1.63
N ARG A 44 -2.58 -9.70 0.75
CA ARG A 44 -2.09 -8.33 0.93
C ARG A 44 -2.61 -7.70 2.21
N MET A 45 -3.89 -7.90 2.54
CA MET A 45 -4.46 -7.38 3.79
C MET A 45 -3.89 -8.09 5.02
N TYR A 46 -3.65 -9.40 4.93
CA TYR A 46 -2.99 -10.17 5.99
C TYR A 46 -1.55 -9.67 6.22
N ASP A 47 -0.74 -9.59 5.16
CA ASP A 47 0.63 -9.11 5.21
C ASP A 47 0.69 -7.65 5.72
N TRP A 48 -0.27 -6.81 5.33
CA TRP A 48 -0.39 -5.44 5.83
C TRP A 48 -0.70 -5.38 7.33
N SER A 49 -1.61 -6.22 7.83
CA SER A 49 -1.92 -6.27 9.26
C SER A 49 -0.70 -6.67 10.09
N LEU A 50 0.11 -7.61 9.59
CA LEU A 50 1.34 -8.07 10.23
C LEU A 50 2.41 -6.97 10.23
N ALA A 51 2.57 -6.26 9.12
CA ALA A 51 3.51 -5.14 9.01
C ALA A 51 3.17 -3.98 9.97
N ARG A 52 1.87 -3.74 10.20
CA ARG A 52 1.38 -2.73 11.15
C ARG A 52 1.60 -3.10 12.60
N GLU A 53 1.48 -4.37 12.95
CA GLU A 53 1.73 -4.83 14.32
C GLU A 53 3.18 -4.51 14.73
N GLY A 54 4.14 -4.65 13.80
CA GLY A 54 5.55 -4.31 14.04
C GLY A 54 5.88 -2.82 13.99
N ASN A 55 5.02 -1.97 13.41
CA ASN A 55 5.27 -0.53 13.20
C ASN A 55 4.03 0.31 13.49
N ALA A 56 3.79 0.61 14.77
CA ALA A 56 2.63 1.40 15.19
C ALA A 56 2.78 2.92 14.91
N GLU A 57 3.99 3.41 14.70
CA GLU A 57 4.29 4.85 14.58
C GLU A 57 4.10 5.40 13.17
N LYS A 58 4.26 4.56 12.13
CA LYS A 58 4.22 4.98 10.73
C LYS A 58 3.11 4.26 9.98
N PHE A 59 2.31 5.02 9.24
CA PHE A 59 1.37 4.44 8.30
C PHE A 59 2.14 3.81 7.13
N ILE A 60 1.90 2.51 6.91
CA ILE A 60 2.44 1.74 5.79
C ILE A 60 1.28 1.47 4.83
N TRP A 61 1.46 1.68 3.53
CA TRP A 61 0.41 1.36 2.56
C TRP A 61 0.34 -0.16 2.30
N PRO A 62 -0.86 -0.76 2.15
CA PRO A 62 -0.97 -2.21 1.87
C PRO A 62 -0.19 -2.65 0.62
N TYR A 63 -0.16 -1.81 -0.41
CA TYR A 63 0.54 -2.08 -1.67
C TYR A 63 2.06 -1.98 -1.56
N GLU A 64 2.60 -1.34 -0.51
CA GLU A 64 4.04 -1.31 -0.25
C GLU A 64 4.53 -2.63 0.36
N VAL A 65 3.63 -3.38 1.00
CA VAL A 65 3.95 -4.64 1.67
C VAL A 65 3.92 -5.82 0.69
N ASP A 66 3.01 -5.78 -0.28
CA ASP A 66 2.92 -6.81 -1.31
C ASP A 66 3.87 -6.55 -2.49
N VAL A 67 5.05 -7.17 -2.41
CA VAL A 67 6.09 -7.10 -3.45
C VAL A 67 5.67 -7.78 -4.76
N SER A 68 4.63 -8.62 -4.74
CA SER A 68 4.23 -9.41 -5.91
C SER A 68 3.60 -8.57 -7.03
N GLU A 69 2.96 -7.45 -6.69
CA GLU A 69 2.39 -6.50 -7.66
C GLU A 69 3.38 -5.38 -8.04
N LEU A 70 4.25 -4.96 -7.13
CA LEU A 70 5.14 -3.81 -7.34
C LEU A 70 6.14 -3.99 -8.51
N GLN A 71 6.38 -5.21 -8.98
CA GLN A 71 7.35 -5.48 -10.05
C GLN A 71 6.73 -5.72 -11.44
N LYS A 72 5.40 -5.68 -11.60
CA LYS A 72 4.77 -6.21 -12.82
C LYS A 72 4.54 -5.20 -13.97
N GLY A 73 4.88 -3.92 -13.80
CA GLY A 73 4.62 -2.94 -14.85
C GLY A 73 5.48 -1.69 -14.78
N ASP A 74 5.55 -0.98 -15.92
CA ASP A 74 6.02 0.39 -15.95
C ASP A 74 5.14 1.25 -15.03
N PRO A 75 5.72 2.23 -14.32
CA PRO A 75 4.93 3.14 -13.49
C PRO A 75 3.83 3.79 -14.35
N PRO A 76 2.63 4.01 -13.78
CA PRO A 76 1.56 4.66 -14.53
C PRO A 76 2.06 5.98 -15.12
N PRO A 77 1.64 6.34 -16.35
CA PRO A 77 2.01 7.62 -16.95
C PRO A 77 1.72 8.74 -15.94
N GLN A 78 2.73 9.54 -15.62
CA GLN A 78 2.54 10.67 -14.73
C GLN A 78 1.49 11.60 -15.36
N GLU A 79 0.46 11.93 -14.59
CA GLU A 79 -0.50 12.94 -15.02
C GLU A 79 0.25 14.25 -15.27
N PRO A 80 -0.08 14.99 -16.34
CA PRO A 80 0.55 16.29 -16.59
C PRO A 80 0.28 17.19 -15.39
N GLU A 81 1.33 17.72 -14.76
CA GLU A 81 1.20 18.69 -13.68
C GLU A 81 0.35 19.88 -14.14
N ASP A 82 -0.67 20.25 -13.36
CA ASP A 82 -1.45 21.45 -13.63
C ASP A 82 -0.65 22.70 -13.24
N VAL A 83 0.20 23.14 -14.16
CA VAL A 83 1.11 24.29 -14.00
C VAL A 83 0.43 25.64 -14.23
N GLY A 84 -0.83 25.67 -14.66
CA GLY A 84 -1.52 26.89 -15.09
C GLY A 84 -1.65 27.92 -13.96
N PRO A 85 -2.33 27.59 -12.85
CA PRO A 85 -2.53 28.51 -11.73
C PRO A 85 -1.22 28.98 -11.10
N THR A 86 -0.24 28.08 -10.94
CA THR A 86 1.05 28.38 -10.31
C THR A 86 1.86 29.40 -11.13
N ARG A 87 1.84 29.30 -12.47
CA ARG A 87 2.52 30.26 -13.34
C ARG A 87 1.91 31.65 -13.27
N LEU A 88 0.58 31.76 -13.22
CA LEU A 88 -0.13 33.05 -13.12
C LEU A 88 0.21 33.78 -11.82
N ILE A 89 0.20 33.05 -10.69
CA ILE A 89 0.60 33.60 -9.39
C ILE A 89 2.07 34.04 -9.41
N GLY A 90 2.94 33.25 -10.04
CA GLY A 90 4.35 33.61 -10.22
C GLY A 90 4.55 34.93 -10.95
N TYR A 91 3.88 35.12 -12.10
CA TYR A 91 3.94 36.39 -12.84
C TYR A 91 3.35 37.56 -12.07
N PHE A 92 2.25 37.35 -11.34
CA PHE A 92 1.64 38.37 -10.50
C PHE A 92 2.62 38.86 -9.42
N LEU A 93 3.28 37.94 -8.71
CA LEU A 93 4.25 38.28 -7.67
C LEU A 93 5.46 39.02 -8.24
N VAL A 94 6.02 38.56 -9.37
CA VAL A 94 7.14 39.24 -10.02
C VAL A 94 6.75 40.65 -10.46
N GLY A 95 5.59 40.80 -11.12
CA GLY A 95 5.07 42.09 -11.53
C GLY A 95 4.84 43.04 -10.35
N TRP A 96 4.31 42.51 -9.24
CA TRP A 96 4.08 43.28 -8.02
C TRP A 96 5.38 43.76 -7.36
N ILE A 97 6.42 42.93 -7.35
CA ILE A 97 7.75 43.31 -6.84
C ILE A 97 8.37 44.41 -7.71
N VAL A 98 8.32 44.27 -9.03
CA VAL A 98 8.85 45.30 -9.94
C VAL A 98 8.10 46.62 -9.75
N LEU A 99 6.77 46.56 -9.68
CA LEU A 99 5.93 47.73 -9.46
C LEU A 99 6.24 48.42 -8.13
N SER A 100 6.42 47.66 -7.05
CA SER A 100 6.73 48.22 -5.73
C SER A 100 8.08 48.93 -5.69
N VAL A 101 9.10 48.38 -6.37
CA VAL A 101 10.42 49.03 -6.50
C VAL A 101 10.30 50.34 -7.29
N VAL A 102 9.60 50.34 -8.42
CA VAL A 102 9.42 51.55 -9.25
C VAL A 102 8.66 52.63 -8.49
N LEU A 103 7.55 52.28 -7.82
CA LEU A 103 6.78 53.20 -6.99
C LEU A 103 7.60 53.74 -5.82
N SER A 104 8.41 52.88 -5.17
CA SER A 104 9.28 53.30 -4.07
C SER A 104 10.29 54.35 -4.51
N ILE A 105 10.93 54.16 -5.68
CA ILE A 105 11.86 55.16 -6.25
C ILE A 105 11.11 56.44 -6.63
N GLY A 106 9.99 56.33 -7.34
CA GLY A 106 9.26 57.47 -7.85
C GLY A 106 8.58 58.33 -6.77
N LEU A 107 8.20 57.74 -5.63
CA LEU A 107 7.54 58.44 -4.53
C LEU A 107 8.50 58.87 -3.40
N ASN A 108 9.74 58.35 -3.34
CA ASN A 108 10.79 58.82 -2.42
C ASN A 108 11.77 59.84 -3.06
N LEU A 109 11.54 60.25 -4.31
CA LEU A 109 12.32 61.30 -4.97
C LEU A 109 11.74 62.70 -4.74
#